data_AF-A0A4Q4XCP5-F1
#
_entry.id   AF-A0A4Q4XCP5-F1
#
_cell.length_a   1.000
_cell.length_b   1.000
_cell.length_c   1.000
_cell.angle_alpha   90.00
_cell.angle_beta   90.00
_cell.angle_gamma   90.00
#
_symmetry.space_group_name_H-M   'P 1'
#
loop_
_entity.id
_entity.type
_entity.pdbx_description
1 polymer ?
#
loop_
_entity_poly.entity_id
_entity_poly.type
_entity_poly.pdbx_seq_one_letter_code
_entity_poly.pdbx_strand_id
1 'polypeptide(L)'
;MEQQEQGQRQTTELHHAAIGLVQSVDSLRGRLEGNGEHELAKRVALKIKHMEFLCGKLSGISDEFKELAKDRRSLAVEEERLMAERRKLQSMEKAQLEEGGRLETLSDETRKELERLITATREETAKMAEDQHARSGAQLENMASGLSFPTNESLNKALTARENNEARVAELESDLRNSNGRVKRLEEELAEARTQSSRVPQLETELRNQRELVAQAADERDLAGKRLVAEIANCTGLLLSLGDQGELLPDSQKSLRGLVDKGKNMDEIRDSLEAARDEIKNLGNEIDSGKAELRNKEADLRGKEEEIQQLQGSLATMQSQMNKMEQESQGGASGSSSKRRMAGRKRRAFGDAEDVDPETRKAMWDWEDRVKDVARFLYGVHPVIVPDTPLTLGQVLARLVETSFEEVPGWNLELFVREDPGDEWYCFEQLVRDGHQYVEAELADDGECRMHAEEGQPCVQVRRAKPDESSVRNTVIFRVVGGS
;
A
#
# COMPACT_ATOMS: atom_id res chain seq x y z
N MET A 1 14.46 30.15 -31.13
CA MET A 1 13.53 30.90 -32.00
C MET A 1 14.15 31.31 -33.33
N GLU A 2 15.35 31.90 -33.37
CA GLU A 2 15.97 32.32 -34.66
C GLU A 2 16.17 31.18 -35.68
N GLN A 3 16.71 30.03 -35.27
CA GLN A 3 16.84 28.86 -36.15
C GLN A 3 15.49 28.36 -36.70
N GLN A 4 14.40 28.58 -35.96
CA GLN A 4 13.05 28.17 -36.33
C GLN A 4 12.44 29.13 -37.35
N GLU A 5 12.61 30.44 -37.17
CA GLU A 5 12.24 31.43 -38.20
C GLU A 5 13.02 31.21 -39.49
N GLN A 6 14.30 30.87 -39.39
CA GLN A 6 15.14 30.61 -40.54
C GLN A 6 14.69 29.35 -41.30
N GLY A 7 14.33 28.28 -40.59
CA GLY A 7 13.75 27.08 -41.21
C GLY A 7 12.40 27.35 -41.90
N GLN A 8 11.51 28.14 -41.28
CA GLN A 8 10.24 28.52 -41.90
C GLN A 8 10.44 29.36 -43.16
N ARG A 9 11.38 30.32 -43.16
CA ARG A 9 11.71 31.13 -44.35
C ARG A 9 12.21 30.24 -45.49
N GLN A 10 13.14 29.33 -45.23
CA GLN A 10 13.67 28.39 -46.23
C GLN A 10 12.58 27.48 -46.80
N THR A 11 11.65 27.02 -45.96
CA THR A 11 10.54 26.17 -46.41
C THR A 11 9.57 26.96 -47.30
N THR A 12 9.32 28.23 -46.95
CA THR A 12 8.44 29.12 -47.72
C THR A 12 9.06 29.48 -49.08
N GLU A 13 10.38 29.70 -49.12
CA GLU A 13 11.14 29.95 -50.36
C GLU A 13 11.12 28.71 -51.28
N LEU A 14 11.31 27.51 -50.72
CA LEU A 14 11.18 26.25 -51.48
C LEU A 14 9.79 26.06 -52.06
N HIS A 15 8.74 26.44 -51.32
CA HIS A 15 7.36 26.34 -51.81
C HIS A 15 7.10 27.31 -52.96
N HIS A 16 7.60 28.55 -52.89
CA HIS A 16 7.51 29.51 -53.99
C HIS A 16 8.30 29.05 -55.23
N ALA A 17 9.49 28.49 -55.04
CA ALA A 17 10.29 27.93 -56.12
C ALA A 17 9.56 26.76 -56.81
N ALA A 18 8.93 25.86 -56.04
CA ALA A 18 8.13 24.76 -56.58
C ALA A 18 6.93 25.24 -57.40
N ILE A 19 6.21 26.27 -56.92
CA ILE A 19 5.08 26.87 -57.67
C ILE A 19 5.55 27.47 -58.99
N GLY A 20 6.67 28.21 -59.00
CA GLY A 20 7.24 28.78 -60.22
C GLY A 20 7.70 27.72 -61.22
N LEU A 21 8.17 26.57 -60.72
CA LEU A 21 8.57 25.42 -61.53
C LEU A 21 7.36 24.79 -62.25
N VAL A 22 6.25 24.59 -61.54
CA VAL A 22 4.99 24.07 -62.09
C VAL A 22 4.45 24.98 -63.19
N GLN A 23 4.42 26.30 -62.94
CA GLN A 23 3.97 27.28 -63.94
C GLN A 23 4.86 27.29 -65.21
N SER A 24 6.18 27.10 -65.04
CA SER A 24 7.12 27.00 -66.16
C SER A 24 6.91 25.72 -66.97
N VAL A 25 6.59 24.61 -66.30
CA VAL A 25 6.28 23.32 -66.92
C VAL A 25 4.99 23.38 -67.73
N ASP A 26 3.93 24.01 -67.20
CA ASP A 26 2.67 24.19 -67.91
C ASP A 26 2.82 25.09 -69.15
N SER A 27 3.65 26.14 -69.05
CA SER A 27 4.01 27.01 -70.18
C SER A 27 4.78 26.25 -71.28
N LEU A 28 5.71 25.36 -70.91
CA LEU A 28 6.44 24.51 -71.85
C LEU A 28 5.52 23.47 -72.52
N ARG A 29 4.59 22.87 -71.77
CA ARG A 29 3.59 21.94 -72.27
C ARG A 29 2.76 22.56 -73.39
N GLY A 30 2.23 23.78 -73.18
CA GLY A 30 1.44 24.49 -74.18
C GLY A 30 2.21 24.87 -75.46
N ARG A 31 3.54 25.04 -75.38
CA ARG A 31 4.38 25.32 -76.56
C ARG A 31 4.72 24.06 -77.37
N LEU A 32 4.82 22.91 -76.71
CA LEU A 32 5.18 21.64 -77.37
C LEU A 32 4.03 21.01 -78.14
N GLU A 33 2.78 21.32 -77.78
CA GLU A 33 1.60 20.89 -78.53
C GLU A 33 1.50 21.54 -79.92
N GLY A 34 2.26 22.62 -80.19
CA GLY A 34 2.22 23.37 -81.46
C GLY A 34 3.26 22.99 -82.52
N ASN A 35 4.36 22.30 -82.17
CA ASN A 35 5.47 22.03 -83.10
C ASN A 35 5.62 20.52 -83.35
N GLY A 36 5.58 20.10 -84.62
CA GLY A 36 5.54 18.70 -85.08
C GLY A 36 6.80 17.83 -84.83
N GLU A 37 7.59 18.12 -83.81
CA GLU A 37 8.75 17.31 -83.41
C GLU A 37 8.37 16.24 -82.39
N HIS A 38 7.86 15.11 -82.90
CA HIS A 38 7.23 14.07 -82.09
C HIS A 38 8.16 13.43 -81.04
N GLU A 39 9.47 13.33 -81.29
CA GLU A 39 10.42 12.76 -80.31
C GLU A 39 10.90 13.74 -79.25
N LEU A 40 11.03 15.03 -79.57
CA LEU A 40 11.33 16.03 -78.56
C LEU A 40 10.16 16.17 -77.58
N ALA A 41 8.93 16.14 -78.12
CA ALA A 41 7.70 16.14 -77.34
C ALA A 41 7.61 14.95 -76.36
N LYS A 42 8.00 13.74 -76.77
CA LYS A 42 8.04 12.57 -75.87
C LYS A 42 9.05 12.72 -74.74
N ARG A 43 10.27 13.17 -75.04
CA ARG A 43 11.31 13.39 -74.02
C ARG A 43 10.93 14.47 -73.03
N VAL A 44 10.31 15.55 -73.49
CA VAL A 44 9.83 16.61 -72.59
C VAL A 44 8.62 16.15 -71.78
N ALA A 45 7.67 15.42 -72.38
CA ALA A 45 6.54 14.87 -71.64
C ALA A 45 6.97 13.91 -70.52
N LEU A 46 8.03 13.12 -70.71
CA LEU A 46 8.60 12.26 -69.67
C LEU A 46 9.20 13.10 -68.53
N LYS A 47 9.95 14.16 -68.85
CA LYS A 47 10.51 15.09 -67.84
C LYS A 47 9.42 15.81 -67.07
N ILE A 48 8.36 16.24 -67.74
CA ILE A 48 7.19 16.87 -67.12
C ILE A 48 6.53 15.91 -66.13
N LYS A 49 6.26 14.66 -66.52
CA LYS A 49 5.71 13.64 -65.61
C LYS A 49 6.62 13.38 -64.40
N HIS A 50 7.93 13.37 -64.59
CA HIS A 50 8.88 13.21 -63.50
C HIS A 50 8.86 14.41 -62.53
N MET A 51 8.77 15.63 -63.05
CA MET A 51 8.63 16.84 -62.23
C MET A 51 7.30 16.88 -61.47
N GLU A 52 6.19 16.49 -62.10
CA GLU A 52 4.89 16.38 -61.43
C GLU A 52 4.93 15.37 -60.27
N PHE A 53 5.59 14.23 -60.46
CA PHE A 53 5.80 13.25 -59.39
C PHE A 53 6.62 13.82 -58.21
N LEU A 54 7.70 14.54 -58.50
CA LEU A 54 8.52 15.19 -57.48
C LEU A 54 7.76 16.29 -56.74
N CYS A 55 6.96 17.10 -57.44
CA CYS A 55 6.09 18.11 -56.83
C CYS A 55 5.04 17.47 -55.91
N GLY A 56 4.44 16.34 -56.31
CA GLY A 56 3.52 15.57 -55.46
C GLY A 56 4.19 15.06 -54.18
N LYS A 57 5.42 14.53 -54.29
CA LYS A 57 6.21 14.09 -53.12
C LYS A 57 6.57 15.25 -52.19
N LEU A 58 7.00 16.39 -52.75
CA LEU A 58 7.31 17.59 -51.96
C LEU A 58 6.07 18.19 -51.27
N SER A 59 4.90 18.11 -51.90
CA SER A 59 3.64 18.51 -51.26
C SER A 59 3.30 17.62 -50.07
N GLY A 60 3.45 16.30 -50.19
CA GLY A 60 3.24 15.37 -49.08
C GLY A 60 4.16 15.66 -47.89
N ILE A 61 5.45 15.87 -48.16
CA ILE A 61 6.43 16.25 -47.13
C ILE A 61 6.06 17.58 -46.45
N SER A 62 5.57 18.57 -47.22
CA SER A 62 5.12 19.86 -46.68
C SER A 62 3.95 19.71 -45.70
N ASP A 63 2.99 18.85 -46.01
CA ASP A 63 1.84 18.60 -45.14
C ASP A 63 2.24 17.83 -43.87
N GLU A 64 3.17 16.88 -43.97
CA GLU A 64 3.77 16.22 -42.79
C GLU A 64 4.48 17.24 -41.88
N PHE A 65 5.25 18.19 -42.43
CA PHE A 65 5.87 19.26 -41.64
C PHE A 65 4.84 20.17 -40.95
N LYS A 66 3.68 20.42 -41.56
CA LYS A 66 2.60 21.21 -40.93
C LYS A 66 1.99 20.47 -39.75
N GLU A 67 1.75 19.16 -39.87
CA GLU A 67 1.24 18.35 -38.76
C GLU A 67 2.27 18.28 -37.63
N LEU A 68 3.55 18.06 -37.95
CA LEU A 68 4.63 18.05 -36.97
C LEU A 68 4.76 19.41 -36.23
N ALA A 69 4.50 20.52 -36.91
CA ALA A 69 4.45 21.85 -36.32
C ALA A 69 3.19 22.09 -35.45
N LYS A 70 2.09 21.36 -35.67
CA LYS A 70 0.93 21.37 -34.76
C LYS A 70 1.24 20.55 -33.51
N ASP A 71 1.78 19.35 -33.67
CA ASP A 71 2.15 18.47 -32.55
C ASP A 71 3.20 19.12 -31.63
N ARG A 72 4.17 19.84 -32.21
CA ARG A 72 5.14 20.56 -31.41
C ARG A 72 4.53 21.72 -30.62
N ARG A 73 3.49 22.37 -31.15
CA ARG A 73 2.76 23.44 -30.43
C ARG A 73 1.88 22.88 -29.32
N SER A 74 1.21 21.75 -29.54
CA SER A 74 0.45 21.09 -28.47
C SER A 74 1.38 20.60 -27.35
N LEU A 75 2.55 20.06 -27.70
CA LEU A 75 3.56 19.63 -26.72
C LEU A 75 4.09 20.80 -25.88
N ALA A 76 4.34 21.96 -26.48
CA ALA A 76 4.75 23.16 -25.73
C ALA A 76 3.68 23.65 -24.74
N VAL A 77 2.40 23.58 -25.12
CA VAL A 77 1.28 23.93 -24.23
C VAL A 77 1.18 22.96 -23.05
N GLU A 78 1.36 21.65 -23.32
CA GLU A 78 1.31 20.64 -22.25
C GLU A 78 2.53 20.74 -21.31
N GLU A 79 3.71 21.07 -21.83
CA GLU A 79 4.90 21.33 -21.02
C GLU A 79 4.69 22.53 -20.08
N GLU A 80 4.09 23.63 -20.57
CA GLU A 80 3.75 24.79 -19.75
C GLU A 80 2.72 24.44 -18.67
N ARG A 81 1.72 23.62 -19.00
CA ARG A 81 0.73 23.09 -18.05
C ARG A 81 1.39 22.25 -16.96
N LEU A 82 2.26 21.32 -17.33
CA LEU A 82 2.99 20.47 -16.37
C LEU A 82 3.89 21.30 -15.44
N MET A 83 4.54 22.34 -15.98
CA MET A 83 5.32 23.27 -15.17
C MET A 83 4.46 24.06 -14.17
N ALA A 84 3.24 24.45 -14.56
CA ALA A 84 2.28 25.09 -13.66
C ALA A 84 1.79 24.14 -12.56
N GLU A 85 1.47 22.88 -12.90
CA GLU A 85 1.08 21.85 -11.93
C GLU A 85 2.22 21.53 -10.95
N ARG A 86 3.46 21.44 -11.43
CA ARG A 86 4.64 21.24 -10.57
C ARG A 86 4.81 22.37 -9.55
N ARG A 87 4.63 23.64 -9.96
CA ARG A 87 4.67 24.77 -9.02
C ARG A 87 3.55 24.69 -7.96
N LYS A 88 2.37 24.22 -8.36
CA LYS A 88 1.24 24.02 -7.45
C LYS A 88 1.54 22.93 -6.41
N LEU A 89 2.11 21.81 -6.84
CA LEU A 89 2.56 20.73 -5.95
C LEU A 89 3.62 21.21 -4.96
N GLN A 90 4.64 21.94 -5.42
CA GLN A 90 5.66 22.51 -4.54
C GLN A 90 5.07 23.47 -3.49
N SER A 91 4.06 24.26 -3.87
CA SER A 91 3.35 25.13 -2.92
C SER A 91 2.57 24.32 -1.88
N MET A 92 1.92 23.23 -2.29
CA MET A 92 1.20 22.34 -1.37
C MET A 92 2.14 21.61 -0.40
N GLU A 93 3.28 21.11 -0.89
CA GLU A 93 4.31 20.45 -0.08
C GLU A 93 4.85 21.40 1.00
N LYS A 94 5.13 22.65 0.62
CA LYS A 94 5.55 23.68 1.58
C LYS A 94 4.47 23.96 2.63
N ALA A 95 3.21 24.06 2.24
CA ALA A 95 2.10 24.27 3.17
C ALA A 95 1.92 23.09 4.13
N GLN A 96 2.12 21.85 3.66
CA GLN A 96 2.09 20.65 4.50
C GLN A 96 3.25 20.63 5.50
N LEU A 97 4.46 21.03 5.10
CA LEU A 97 5.60 21.15 6.01
C LEU A 97 5.36 22.23 7.08
N GLU A 98 4.77 23.36 6.71
CA GLU A 98 4.40 24.42 7.68
C GLU A 98 3.35 23.93 8.68
N GLU A 99 2.35 23.17 8.23
CA GLU A 99 1.32 22.61 9.10
C GLU A 99 1.86 21.47 9.98
N GLY A 100 2.75 20.63 9.45
CA GLY A 100 3.48 19.61 10.21
C GLY A 100 4.29 20.22 11.35
N GLY A 101 5.01 21.31 11.09
CA GLY A 101 5.74 22.05 12.12
C GLY A 101 4.81 22.63 13.21
N ARG A 102 3.61 23.09 12.85
CA ARG A 102 2.61 23.54 13.84
C ARG A 102 2.12 22.40 14.72
N LEU A 103 1.82 21.24 14.13
CA LEU A 103 1.40 20.06 14.89
C LEU A 103 2.50 19.59 15.85
N GLU A 104 3.77 19.66 15.45
CA GLU A 104 4.89 19.33 16.33
C GLU A 104 4.97 20.29 17.52
N THR A 105 4.79 21.60 17.31
CA THR A 105 4.74 22.56 18.43
C THR A 105 3.56 22.35 19.37
N LEU A 106 2.39 21.97 18.84
CA LEU A 106 1.22 21.63 19.65
C LEU A 106 1.48 20.36 20.48
N SER A 107 2.06 19.33 19.85
CA SER A 107 2.47 18.09 20.52
C SER A 107 3.41 18.36 21.70
N ASP A 108 4.44 19.18 21.50
CA ASP A 108 5.38 19.55 22.56
C ASP A 108 4.71 20.33 23.70
N GLU A 109 3.76 21.21 23.39
CA GLU A 109 3.00 21.94 24.42
C GLU A 109 2.08 21.01 25.21
N THR A 110 1.37 20.09 24.55
CA THR A 110 0.59 19.03 25.24
C THR A 110 1.46 18.13 26.09
N ARG A 111 2.68 17.79 25.63
CA ARG A 111 3.62 16.97 26.42
C ARG A 111 4.06 17.71 27.69
N LYS A 112 4.40 19.00 27.59
CA LYS A 112 4.74 19.83 28.76
C LYS A 112 3.57 19.92 29.74
N GLU A 113 2.35 20.05 29.23
CA GLU A 113 1.16 20.12 30.10
C GLU A 113 0.89 18.78 30.79
N LEU A 114 1.07 17.66 30.09
CA LEU A 114 0.97 16.34 30.69
C LEU A 114 2.05 16.12 31.78
N GLU A 115 3.29 16.55 31.55
CA GLU A 115 4.34 16.50 32.55
C GLU A 115 4.00 17.33 33.80
N ARG A 116 3.43 18.54 33.63
CA ARG A 116 2.95 19.37 34.75
C ARG A 116 1.82 18.69 35.54
N LEU A 117 0.89 18.04 34.86
CA LEU A 117 -0.20 17.31 35.50
C LEU A 117 0.31 16.09 36.28
N ILE A 118 1.27 15.36 35.71
CA ILE A 118 1.90 14.21 36.38
C ILE A 118 2.64 14.66 37.65
N THR A 119 3.41 15.75 37.59
CA THR A 119 4.11 16.26 38.77
C THR A 119 3.15 16.77 39.83
N ALA A 120 2.12 17.52 39.46
CA ALA A 120 1.09 17.98 40.39
C ALA A 120 0.37 16.81 41.07
N THR A 121 0.00 15.77 40.31
CA THR A 121 -0.66 14.56 40.84
C THR A 121 0.26 13.81 41.81
N ARG A 122 1.56 13.71 41.51
CA ARG A 122 2.55 13.09 42.41
C ARG A 122 2.72 13.87 43.71
N GLU A 123 2.73 15.19 43.66
CA GLU A 123 2.79 16.03 44.85
C GLU A 123 1.53 15.91 45.71
N GLU A 124 0.35 15.86 45.09
CA GLU A 124 -0.92 15.72 45.79
C GLU A 124 -1.05 14.33 46.45
N THR A 125 -0.67 13.27 45.74
CA THR A 125 -0.63 11.90 46.31
C THR A 125 0.38 11.77 47.44
N ALA A 126 1.55 12.40 47.35
CA ALA A 126 2.51 12.45 48.45
C ALA A 126 1.93 13.14 49.70
N LYS A 127 1.24 14.29 49.53
CA LYS A 127 0.56 14.97 50.63
C LYS A 127 -0.55 14.13 51.26
N MET A 128 -1.37 13.45 50.44
CA MET A 128 -2.41 12.56 50.96
C MET A 128 -1.82 11.40 51.78
N ALA A 129 -0.70 10.82 51.32
CA ALA A 129 0.00 9.77 52.05
C ALA A 129 0.58 10.26 53.39
N GLU A 130 1.20 11.45 53.40
CA GLU A 130 1.69 12.08 54.65
C GLU A 130 0.55 12.36 55.64
N ASP A 131 -0.57 12.92 55.16
CA ASP A 131 -1.76 13.20 55.99
C ASP A 131 -2.37 11.91 56.55
N GLN A 132 -2.44 10.85 55.74
CA GLN A 132 -2.94 9.55 56.17
C GLN A 132 -2.02 8.91 57.21
N HIS A 133 -0.71 9.02 57.05
CA HIS A 133 0.26 8.58 58.06
C HIS A 133 0.12 9.36 59.37
N ALA A 134 -0.04 10.69 59.30
CA ALA A 134 -0.26 11.52 60.48
C ALA A 134 -1.56 11.16 61.23
N ARG A 135 -2.68 10.96 60.49
CA ARG A 135 -3.97 10.53 61.08
C ARG A 135 -3.88 9.13 61.70
N SER A 136 -3.22 8.20 61.03
CA SER A 136 -3.07 6.82 61.51
C SER A 136 -2.19 6.77 62.76
N GLY A 137 -1.12 7.57 62.80
CA GLY A 137 -0.28 7.75 63.99
C GLY A 137 -1.09 8.28 65.19
N ALA A 138 -1.88 9.33 64.98
CA ALA A 138 -2.74 9.90 66.02
C ALA A 138 -3.85 8.94 66.49
N GLN A 139 -4.42 8.12 65.59
CA GLN A 139 -5.39 7.08 65.98
C GLN A 139 -4.75 5.96 66.79
N LEU A 140 -3.55 5.51 66.42
CA LEU A 140 -2.81 4.50 67.20
C LEU A 140 -2.46 5.01 68.60
N GLU A 141 -2.06 6.27 68.72
CA GLU A 141 -1.75 6.90 70.01
C GLU A 141 -3.00 7.05 70.90
N ASN A 142 -4.15 7.39 70.31
CA ASN A 142 -5.44 7.43 71.00
C ASN A 142 -5.93 6.03 71.42
N MET A 143 -5.77 5.01 70.57
CA MET A 143 -6.11 3.63 70.90
C MET A 143 -5.19 3.07 71.99
N ALA A 144 -3.89 3.36 71.94
CA ALA A 144 -2.95 3.00 72.99
C ALA A 144 -3.31 3.64 74.34
N SER A 145 -3.85 4.85 74.32
CA SER A 145 -4.30 5.57 75.52
C SER A 145 -5.66 5.09 76.08
N GLY A 146 -6.49 4.45 75.25
CA GLY A 146 -7.86 4.03 75.60
C GLY A 146 -8.02 2.56 76.01
N LEU A 147 -6.97 1.74 75.92
CA LEU A 147 -7.08 0.30 76.18
C LEU A 147 -6.89 -0.06 77.66
N SER A 148 -7.96 0.13 78.44
CA SER A 148 -8.33 -0.74 79.56
C SER A 148 -9.63 -1.52 79.20
N PHE A 149 -9.52 -2.45 78.23
CA PHE A 149 -10.40 -3.59 77.84
C PHE A 149 -11.97 -3.48 77.83
N PRO A 150 -12.69 -4.33 77.05
CA PRO A 150 -12.34 -5.03 75.80
C PRO A 150 -13.40 -4.81 74.68
N THR A 151 -13.08 -5.13 73.42
CA THR A 151 -14.03 -5.83 72.51
C THR A 151 -13.26 -6.52 71.37
N ASN A 152 -13.21 -7.86 71.39
CA ASN A 152 -12.58 -8.67 70.35
C ASN A 152 -13.27 -8.54 68.97
N GLU A 153 -14.52 -8.09 68.93
CA GLU A 153 -15.28 -8.01 67.68
C GLU A 153 -14.86 -6.83 66.78
N SER A 154 -14.51 -5.68 67.37
CA SER A 154 -13.98 -4.53 66.62
C SER A 154 -12.60 -4.83 66.06
N LEU A 155 -11.78 -5.56 66.83
CA LEU A 155 -10.45 -6.00 66.43
C LEU A 155 -10.52 -7.02 65.28
N ASN A 156 -11.45 -7.97 65.33
CA ASN A 156 -11.67 -8.92 64.22
C ASN A 156 -12.16 -8.22 62.94
N LYS A 157 -13.09 -7.25 63.03
CA LYS A 157 -13.54 -6.47 61.87
C LYS A 157 -12.40 -5.67 61.24
N ALA A 158 -11.56 -5.05 62.07
CA ALA A 158 -10.38 -4.31 61.61
C ALA A 158 -9.34 -5.23 60.94
N LEU A 159 -9.14 -6.45 61.47
CA LEU A 159 -8.25 -7.44 60.87
C LEU A 159 -8.76 -7.90 59.50
N THR A 160 -10.04 -8.26 59.36
CA THR A 160 -10.60 -8.63 58.04
C THR A 160 -10.57 -7.49 57.03
N ALA A 161 -10.78 -6.24 57.46
CA ALA A 161 -10.67 -5.08 56.57
C ALA A 161 -9.23 -4.88 56.10
N ARG A 162 -8.25 -5.12 56.98
CA ARG A 162 -6.82 -5.07 56.64
C ARG A 162 -6.44 -6.17 55.65
N GLU A 163 -6.87 -7.41 55.86
CA GLU A 163 -6.60 -8.52 54.93
C GLU A 163 -7.19 -8.26 53.55
N ASN A 164 -8.42 -7.75 53.47
CA ASN A 164 -9.04 -7.37 52.20
C ASN A 164 -8.28 -6.24 51.50
N ASN A 165 -7.78 -5.25 52.25
CA ASN A 165 -6.96 -4.18 51.68
C ASN A 165 -5.58 -4.69 51.22
N GLU A 166 -4.95 -5.60 51.97
CA GLU A 166 -3.69 -6.25 51.55
C GLU A 166 -3.90 -7.07 50.27
N ALA A 167 -5.03 -7.77 50.12
CA ALA A 167 -5.38 -8.47 48.89
C ALA A 167 -5.56 -7.53 47.69
N ARG A 168 -6.28 -6.41 47.88
CA ARG A 168 -6.46 -5.39 46.82
C ARG A 168 -5.16 -4.71 46.42
N VAL A 169 -4.26 -4.46 47.37
CA VAL A 169 -2.93 -3.91 47.07
C VAL A 169 -2.10 -4.91 46.27
N ALA A 170 -2.13 -6.19 46.63
CA ALA A 170 -1.43 -7.23 45.88
C ALA A 170 -1.95 -7.39 44.44
N GLU A 171 -3.26 -7.27 44.24
CA GLU A 171 -3.89 -7.28 42.91
C GLU A 171 -3.45 -6.06 42.07
N LEU A 172 -3.53 -4.85 42.63
CA LEU A 172 -3.05 -3.63 41.96
C LEU A 172 -1.55 -3.69 41.62
N GLU A 173 -0.72 -4.24 42.49
CA GLU A 173 0.71 -4.45 42.22
C GLU A 173 0.97 -5.47 41.10
N SER A 174 0.10 -6.46 40.95
CA SER A 174 0.15 -7.42 39.84
C SER A 174 -0.23 -6.75 38.52
N ASP A 175 -1.33 -5.99 38.51
CA ASP A 175 -1.79 -5.27 37.32
C ASP A 175 -0.80 -4.21 36.87
N LEU A 176 -0.20 -3.47 37.80
CA LEU A 176 0.84 -2.49 37.50
C LEU A 176 2.07 -3.16 36.86
N ARG A 177 2.49 -4.33 37.37
CA ARG A 177 3.58 -5.11 36.77
C ARG A 177 3.26 -5.58 35.37
N ASN A 178 2.05 -6.07 35.13
CA ASN A 178 1.59 -6.51 33.81
C ASN A 178 1.54 -5.34 32.81
N SER A 179 1.01 -4.19 33.25
CA SER A 179 0.94 -2.97 32.44
C SER A 179 2.35 -2.47 32.08
N ASN A 180 3.27 -2.42 33.04
CA ASN A 180 4.68 -2.07 32.77
C ASN A 180 5.34 -3.05 31.79
N GLY A 181 5.06 -4.34 31.91
CA GLY A 181 5.54 -5.34 30.94
C GLY A 181 5.02 -5.08 29.52
N ARG A 182 3.78 -4.62 29.38
CA ARG A 182 3.19 -4.25 28.09
C ARG A 182 3.79 -2.97 27.52
N VAL A 183 3.99 -1.94 28.34
CA VAL A 183 4.65 -0.70 27.94
C VAL A 183 6.06 -0.97 27.42
N LYS A 184 6.84 -1.80 28.12
CA LYS A 184 8.20 -2.13 27.69
C LYS A 184 8.25 -2.84 26.32
N ARG A 185 7.32 -3.76 26.06
CA ARG A 185 7.20 -4.41 24.73
C ARG A 185 6.87 -3.39 23.64
N LEU A 186 5.95 -2.47 23.90
CA LEU A 186 5.60 -1.41 22.94
C LEU A 186 6.77 -0.45 22.69
N GLU A 187 7.58 -0.14 23.71
CA GLU A 187 8.80 0.66 23.55
C GLU A 187 9.84 -0.05 22.67
N GLU A 188 9.99 -1.37 22.81
CA GLU A 188 10.88 -2.21 21.98
C GLU A 188 10.39 -2.26 20.52
N GLU A 189 9.10 -2.48 20.28
CA GLU A 189 8.48 -2.46 18.94
C GLU A 189 8.64 -1.08 18.26
N LEU A 190 8.45 0.01 19.01
CA LEU A 190 8.63 1.36 18.50
C LEU A 190 10.09 1.64 18.12
N ALA A 191 11.04 1.16 18.93
CA ALA A 191 12.46 1.27 18.62
C ALA A 191 12.82 0.52 17.34
N GLU A 192 12.30 -0.71 17.16
CA GLU A 192 12.50 -1.48 15.95
C GLU A 192 11.91 -0.77 14.71
N ALA A 193 10.66 -0.28 14.80
CA ALA A 193 10.03 0.48 13.73
C ALA A 193 10.85 1.72 13.32
N ARG A 194 11.44 2.44 14.28
CA ARG A 194 12.34 3.57 14.00
C ARG A 194 13.61 3.14 13.26
N THR A 195 14.21 2.00 13.63
CA THR A 195 15.37 1.48 12.91
C THR A 195 15.02 1.08 11.48
N GLN A 196 13.86 0.47 11.25
CA GLN A 196 13.39 0.13 9.91
C GLN A 196 13.10 1.38 9.07
N SER A 197 12.45 2.39 9.67
CA SER A 197 12.20 3.68 9.02
C SER A 197 13.49 4.38 8.60
N SER A 198 14.57 4.27 9.40
CA SER A 198 15.87 4.84 9.05
C SER A 198 16.54 4.22 7.82
N ARG A 199 16.09 3.05 7.33
CA ARG A 199 16.56 2.45 6.05
C ARG A 199 15.84 3.03 4.84
N VAL A 200 14.68 3.67 5.01
CA VAL A 200 13.91 4.24 3.89
C VAL A 200 14.71 5.28 3.09
N PRO A 201 15.42 6.24 3.71
CA PRO A 201 16.24 7.20 2.97
C PRO A 201 17.37 6.55 2.16
N GLN A 202 17.93 5.44 2.65
CA GLN A 202 18.97 4.69 1.94
C GLN A 202 18.40 4.03 0.69
N LEU A 203 17.24 3.38 0.82
CA LEU A 203 16.54 2.77 -0.31
C LEU A 203 16.08 3.80 -1.34
N GLU A 204 15.60 4.96 -0.90
CA GLU A 204 15.24 6.07 -1.78
C GLU A 204 16.44 6.63 -2.55
N THR A 205 17.61 6.69 -1.90
CA THR A 205 18.86 7.12 -2.55
C THR A 205 19.31 6.10 -3.59
N GLU A 206 19.28 4.80 -3.26
CA GLU A 206 19.61 3.73 -4.18
C GLU A 206 18.69 3.73 -5.42
N LEU A 207 17.39 3.90 -5.21
CA LEU A 207 16.39 3.94 -6.27
C LEU A 207 16.58 5.19 -7.17
N ARG A 208 17.00 6.31 -6.60
CA ARG A 208 17.38 7.51 -7.37
C ARG A 208 18.60 7.25 -8.25
N ASN A 209 19.64 6.61 -7.71
CA ASN A 209 20.84 6.26 -8.46
C ASN A 209 20.52 5.30 -9.62
N GLN A 210 19.68 4.29 -9.37
CA GLN A 210 19.25 3.37 -10.44
C GLN A 210 18.48 4.08 -11.55
N ARG A 211 17.61 5.05 -11.22
CA ARG A 211 16.91 5.87 -12.23
C ARG A 211 17.87 6.71 -13.06
N GLU A 212 18.91 7.28 -12.43
CA GLU A 212 19.93 8.03 -13.16
C GLU A 212 20.72 7.13 -14.12
N LEU A 213 21.07 5.90 -13.71
CA LEU A 213 21.73 4.92 -14.58
C LEU A 213 20.85 4.54 -15.78
N VAL A 214 19.55 4.31 -15.57
CA VAL A 214 18.60 4.03 -16.66
C VAL A 214 18.49 5.22 -17.63
N ALA A 215 18.46 6.44 -17.11
CA ALA A 215 18.44 7.65 -17.95
C ALA A 215 19.72 7.77 -18.79
N GLN A 216 20.89 7.54 -18.20
CA GLN A 216 22.17 7.55 -18.93
C GLN A 216 22.21 6.48 -20.03
N ALA A 217 21.74 5.26 -19.74
CA ALA A 217 21.66 4.19 -20.72
C ALA A 217 20.71 4.55 -21.89
N ALA A 218 19.60 5.24 -21.61
CA ALA A 218 18.69 5.72 -22.65
C ALA A 218 19.34 6.78 -23.54
N ASP A 219 20.07 7.74 -22.95
CA ASP A 219 20.78 8.79 -23.69
C ASP A 219 21.90 8.20 -24.58
N GLU A 220 22.68 7.25 -24.06
CA GLU A 220 23.70 6.54 -24.85
C GLU A 220 23.09 5.80 -26.03
N ARG A 221 21.90 5.21 -25.84
CA ARG A 221 21.19 4.50 -26.91
C ARG A 221 20.67 5.43 -27.98
N ASP A 222 20.14 6.60 -27.61
CA ASP A 222 19.73 7.63 -28.55
C ASP A 222 20.93 8.14 -29.36
N LEU A 223 22.09 8.31 -28.71
CA LEU A 223 23.33 8.72 -29.36
C LEU A 223 23.88 7.65 -30.31
N ALA A 224 23.82 6.38 -29.92
CA ALA A 224 24.18 5.25 -30.77
C ALA A 224 23.23 5.11 -31.97
N GLY A 225 21.92 5.29 -31.76
CA GLY A 225 20.92 5.32 -32.82
C GLY A 225 21.19 6.43 -33.84
N LYS A 226 21.49 7.65 -33.37
CA LYS A 226 21.87 8.78 -34.25
C LYS A 226 23.14 8.50 -35.06
N ARG A 227 24.16 7.88 -34.46
CA ARG A 227 25.39 7.49 -35.19
C ARG A 227 25.09 6.45 -36.26
N LEU A 228 24.31 5.42 -35.94
CA LEU A 228 23.94 4.37 -36.88
C LEU A 228 23.17 4.95 -38.08
N VAL A 229 22.19 5.83 -37.82
CA VAL A 229 21.43 6.50 -38.89
C VAL A 229 22.35 7.33 -39.79
N ALA A 230 23.30 8.07 -39.21
CA ALA A 230 24.28 8.83 -39.98
C ALA A 230 25.19 7.93 -40.82
N GLU A 231 25.62 6.78 -40.30
CA GLU A 231 26.47 5.84 -41.00
C GLU A 231 25.72 5.12 -42.14
N ILE A 232 24.46 4.73 -41.92
CA ILE A 232 23.56 4.22 -42.96
C ILE A 232 23.38 5.27 -44.07
N ALA A 233 23.12 6.54 -43.72
CA ALA A 233 22.98 7.61 -44.70
C ALA A 233 24.28 7.79 -45.52
N ASN A 234 25.45 7.69 -44.89
CA ASN A 234 26.75 7.80 -45.55
C ASN A 234 27.03 6.61 -46.49
N CYS A 235 26.76 5.38 -46.05
CA CYS A 235 26.86 4.17 -46.88
C CYS A 235 25.88 4.19 -48.07
N THR A 236 24.67 4.70 -47.85
CA THR A 236 23.66 4.82 -48.91
C THR A 236 24.08 5.89 -49.93
N GLY A 237 24.64 7.01 -49.48
CA GLY A 237 25.23 8.03 -50.35
C GLY A 237 26.40 7.51 -51.19
N LEU A 238 27.27 6.68 -50.60
CA LEU A 238 28.35 5.99 -51.33
C LEU A 238 27.84 4.98 -52.36
N LEU A 239 26.81 4.18 -52.02
CA LEU A 239 26.18 3.23 -52.95
C LEU A 239 25.53 3.94 -54.14
N LEU A 240 24.85 5.07 -53.90
CA LEU A 240 24.29 5.89 -54.97
C LEU A 240 25.37 6.54 -55.84
N SER A 241 26.55 6.84 -55.28
CA SER A 241 27.69 7.40 -56.03
C SER A 241 28.47 6.34 -56.82
N LEU A 242 28.47 5.08 -56.37
CA LEU A 242 29.11 3.93 -57.05
C LEU A 242 28.21 3.30 -58.11
N GLY A 243 26.88 3.47 -58.03
CA GLY A 243 25.92 2.98 -59.02
C GLY A 243 26.10 3.55 -60.44
N ASP A 244 26.81 4.66 -60.59
CA ASP A 244 27.14 5.27 -61.88
C ASP A 244 28.43 4.72 -62.52
N GLN A 245 29.20 3.86 -61.83
CA GLN A 245 30.38 3.19 -62.38
C GLN A 245 30.25 1.67 -62.21
N GLY A 246 29.61 1.04 -63.18
CA GLY A 246 29.38 -0.41 -63.19
C GLY A 246 30.68 -1.21 -63.25
N GLU A 247 31.13 -1.68 -62.08
CA GLU A 247 31.77 -2.99 -61.85
C GLU A 247 32.05 -3.15 -60.34
N LEU A 248 31.27 -3.98 -59.65
CA LEU A 248 31.40 -4.23 -58.21
C LEU A 248 32.58 -5.18 -57.93
N LEU A 249 33.64 -4.65 -57.31
CA LEU A 249 34.81 -5.40 -56.84
C LEU A 249 34.48 -6.35 -55.66
N PRO A 250 35.19 -7.49 -55.53
CA PRO A 250 34.98 -8.49 -54.47
C PRO A 250 35.13 -7.97 -53.02
N ASP A 251 35.82 -6.85 -52.79
CA ASP A 251 35.93 -6.24 -51.47
C ASP A 251 34.59 -5.67 -50.95
N SER A 252 33.70 -5.24 -51.85
CA SER A 252 32.35 -4.76 -51.50
C SER A 252 31.46 -5.88 -50.95
N GLN A 253 31.66 -7.11 -51.41
CA GLN A 253 30.91 -8.29 -50.98
C GLN A 253 31.31 -8.75 -49.56
N LYS A 254 32.58 -8.56 -49.20
CA LYS A 254 33.09 -8.82 -47.84
C LYS A 254 32.58 -7.78 -46.84
N SER A 255 32.49 -6.51 -47.28
CA SER A 255 31.93 -5.41 -46.48
C SER A 255 30.43 -5.58 -46.23
N LEU A 256 29.66 -6.02 -47.25
CA LEU A 256 28.24 -6.36 -47.12
C LEU A 256 27.99 -7.50 -46.13
N ARG A 257 28.83 -8.55 -46.14
CA ARG A 257 28.71 -9.66 -45.19
C ARG A 257 28.99 -9.21 -43.75
N GLY A 258 29.98 -8.33 -43.55
CA GLY A 258 30.23 -7.72 -42.24
C GLY A 258 29.10 -6.79 -41.75
N LEU A 259 28.38 -6.14 -42.66
CA LEU A 259 27.18 -5.34 -42.35
C LEU A 259 26.00 -6.23 -41.93
N VAL A 260 25.82 -7.39 -42.56
CA VAL A 260 24.79 -8.38 -42.17
C VAL A 260 25.09 -8.97 -40.79
N ASP A 261 26.36 -9.29 -40.49
CA ASP A 261 26.75 -9.81 -39.18
C ASP A 261 26.60 -8.73 -38.07
N LYS A 262 26.89 -7.45 -38.38
CA LYS A 262 26.57 -6.33 -37.47
C LYS A 262 25.05 -6.13 -37.29
N GLY A 263 24.25 -6.41 -38.31
CA GLY A 263 22.79 -6.40 -38.23
C GLY A 263 22.26 -7.43 -37.23
N LYS A 264 22.80 -8.66 -37.24
CA LYS A 264 22.47 -9.69 -36.25
C LYS A 264 22.81 -9.28 -34.82
N ASN A 265 23.97 -8.66 -34.62
CA ASN A 265 24.32 -8.13 -33.29
C ASN A 265 23.37 -7.01 -32.84
N MET A 266 22.83 -6.19 -33.75
CA MET A 266 21.81 -5.21 -33.39
C MET A 266 20.48 -5.84 -33.02
N ASP A 267 20.10 -6.95 -33.67
CA ASP A 267 18.91 -7.71 -33.30
C ASP A 267 19.05 -8.29 -31.89
N GLU A 268 20.20 -8.89 -31.56
CA GLU A 268 20.49 -9.38 -30.19
C GLU A 268 20.51 -8.26 -29.13
N ILE A 269 21.08 -7.10 -29.46
CA ILE A 269 21.07 -5.92 -28.57
C ILE A 269 19.63 -5.40 -28.39
N ARG A 270 18.82 -5.40 -29.45
CA ARG A 270 17.42 -5.00 -29.38
C ARG A 270 16.63 -5.92 -28.47
N ASP A 271 16.76 -7.23 -28.64
CA ASP A 271 16.07 -8.24 -27.84
C ASP A 271 16.50 -8.17 -26.37
N SER A 272 17.80 -8.00 -26.11
CA SER A 272 18.33 -7.83 -24.75
C SER A 272 17.78 -6.58 -24.06
N LEU A 273 17.55 -5.51 -24.82
CA LEU A 273 17.00 -4.27 -24.28
C LEU A 273 15.48 -4.28 -24.16
N GLU A 274 14.77 -5.02 -25.00
CA GLU A 274 13.34 -5.31 -24.82
C GLU A 274 13.15 -6.07 -23.50
N ALA A 275 13.97 -7.10 -23.26
CA ALA A 275 13.99 -7.85 -22.02
C ALA A 275 14.28 -6.96 -20.80
N ALA A 276 15.31 -6.11 -20.87
CA ALA A 276 15.62 -5.16 -19.79
C ALA A 276 14.48 -4.15 -19.54
N ARG A 277 13.76 -3.73 -20.59
CA ARG A 277 12.61 -2.83 -20.46
C ARG A 277 11.45 -3.51 -19.75
N ASP A 278 11.19 -4.77 -20.07
CA ASP A 278 10.16 -5.57 -19.41
C ASP A 278 10.52 -5.83 -17.94
N GLU A 279 11.80 -6.06 -17.63
CA GLU A 279 12.30 -6.16 -16.26
C GLU A 279 12.09 -4.86 -15.46
N ILE A 280 12.44 -3.71 -16.03
CA ILE A 280 12.19 -2.39 -15.41
C ILE A 280 10.69 -2.17 -15.17
N LYS A 281 9.85 -2.59 -16.11
CA LYS A 281 8.39 -2.48 -15.99
C LYS A 281 7.87 -3.36 -14.84
N ASN A 282 8.38 -4.58 -14.72
CA ASN A 282 8.02 -5.48 -13.61
C ASN A 282 8.46 -4.92 -12.26
N LEU A 283 9.71 -4.42 -12.15
CA LEU A 283 10.18 -3.74 -10.93
C LEU A 283 9.34 -2.51 -10.58
N GLY A 284 8.87 -1.77 -11.58
CA GLY A 284 7.92 -0.66 -11.39
C GLY A 284 6.62 -1.11 -10.74
N ASN A 285 6.03 -2.21 -11.24
CA ASN A 285 4.82 -2.79 -10.67
C ASN A 285 5.03 -3.29 -9.23
N GLU A 286 6.18 -3.93 -8.95
CA GLU A 286 6.53 -4.37 -7.59
C GLU A 286 6.68 -3.19 -6.61
N ILE A 287 7.31 -2.09 -7.04
CA ILE A 287 7.43 -0.87 -6.23
C ILE A 287 6.05 -0.27 -5.94
N ASP A 288 5.17 -0.22 -6.93
CA ASP A 288 3.83 0.33 -6.76
C ASP A 288 2.98 -0.55 -5.83
N SER A 289 3.12 -1.89 -5.92
CA SER A 289 2.53 -2.83 -4.97
C SER A 289 3.06 -2.61 -3.55
N GLY A 290 4.38 -2.52 -3.38
CA GLY A 290 5.00 -2.28 -2.09
C GLY A 290 4.61 -0.95 -1.45
N LYS A 291 4.41 0.11 -2.26
CA LYS A 291 3.87 1.40 -1.78
C LYS A 291 2.43 1.28 -1.31
N ALA A 292 1.59 0.51 -2.02
CA ALA A 292 0.22 0.28 -1.61
C ALA A 292 0.17 -0.47 -0.26
N GLU A 293 1.00 -1.50 -0.09
CA GLU A 293 1.13 -2.22 1.19
C GLU A 293 1.60 -1.31 2.34
N LEU A 294 2.60 -0.46 2.08
CA LEU A 294 3.08 0.50 3.09
C LEU A 294 2.00 1.49 3.52
N ARG A 295 1.21 2.02 2.57
CA ARG A 295 0.08 2.92 2.88
C ARG A 295 -0.99 2.21 3.72
N ASN A 296 -1.28 0.95 3.42
CA ASN A 296 -2.23 0.16 4.21
C ASN A 296 -1.71 -0.04 5.64
N LYS A 297 -0.44 -0.44 5.80
CA LYS A 297 0.18 -0.58 7.14
C LYS A 297 0.22 0.74 7.90
N GLU A 298 0.45 1.87 7.23
CA GLU A 298 0.43 3.20 7.85
C GLU A 298 -0.99 3.59 8.30
N ALA A 299 -2.02 3.22 7.54
CA ALA A 299 -3.42 3.40 7.94
C ALA A 299 -3.77 2.54 9.17
N ASP A 300 -3.33 1.28 9.20
CA ASP A 300 -3.53 0.39 10.35
C ASP A 300 -2.85 0.93 11.62
N LEU A 301 -1.62 1.46 11.48
CA LEU A 301 -0.89 2.07 12.59
C LEU A 301 -1.62 3.31 13.13
N ARG A 302 -2.16 4.17 12.25
CA ARG A 302 -2.99 5.30 12.68
C ARG A 302 -4.23 4.84 13.43
N GLY A 303 -4.92 3.80 12.95
CA GLY A 303 -6.07 3.24 13.66
C GLY A 303 -5.72 2.74 15.06
N LYS A 304 -4.59 2.04 15.20
CA LYS A 304 -4.10 1.61 16.52
C LYS A 304 -3.71 2.78 17.43
N GLU A 305 -3.16 3.86 16.88
CA GLU A 305 -2.82 5.06 17.65
C GLU A 305 -4.08 5.77 18.17
N GLU A 306 -5.15 5.84 17.37
CA GLU A 306 -6.47 6.34 17.80
C GLU A 306 -7.06 5.47 18.92
N GLU A 307 -6.98 4.14 18.82
CA GLU A 307 -7.39 3.22 19.90
C GLU A 307 -6.61 3.47 21.20
N ILE A 308 -5.29 3.66 21.11
CA ILE A 308 -4.45 3.97 22.28
C ILE A 308 -4.88 5.29 22.92
N GLN A 309 -5.13 6.33 22.13
CA GLN A 309 -5.60 7.63 22.63
C GLN A 309 -6.98 7.49 23.31
N GLN A 310 -7.89 6.68 22.75
CA GLN A 310 -9.20 6.42 23.33
C GLN A 310 -9.09 5.66 24.67
N LEU A 311 -8.21 4.66 24.75
CA LEU A 311 -7.94 3.94 25.99
C LEU A 311 -7.32 4.84 27.05
N GLN A 312 -6.39 5.73 26.67
CA GLN A 312 -5.81 6.73 27.58
C GLN A 312 -6.87 7.71 28.11
N GLY A 313 -7.79 8.18 27.25
CA GLY A 313 -8.92 9.03 27.67
C GLY A 313 -9.88 8.32 28.62
N SER A 314 -10.15 7.03 28.37
CA SER A 314 -10.98 6.20 29.24
C SER A 314 -10.30 5.97 30.61
N LEU A 315 -8.99 5.74 30.63
CA LEU A 315 -8.20 5.59 31.85
C LEU A 315 -8.22 6.89 32.69
N ALA A 316 -8.02 8.04 32.06
CA ALA A 316 -8.09 9.34 32.73
C ALA A 316 -9.48 9.59 33.34
N THR A 317 -10.54 9.19 32.62
CA THR A 317 -11.92 9.29 33.12
C THR A 317 -12.14 8.38 34.33
N MET A 318 -11.68 7.13 34.28
CA MET A 318 -11.76 6.20 35.41
C MET A 318 -10.97 6.71 36.63
N GLN A 319 -9.76 7.26 36.42
CA GLN A 319 -8.97 7.87 37.48
C GLN A 319 -9.70 9.06 38.13
N SER A 320 -10.32 9.93 37.32
CA SER A 320 -11.13 11.04 37.83
C SER A 320 -12.33 10.55 38.67
N GLN A 321 -13.02 9.49 38.21
CA GLN A 321 -14.12 8.88 38.95
C GLN A 321 -13.65 8.24 40.26
N MET A 322 -12.52 7.54 40.28
CA MET A 322 -11.91 7.02 41.51
C MET A 322 -11.60 8.14 42.50
N ASN A 323 -10.92 9.19 42.06
CA ASN A 323 -10.57 10.33 42.92
C ASN A 323 -11.84 11.00 43.49
N LYS A 324 -12.91 11.10 42.70
CA LYS A 324 -14.20 11.63 43.15
C LYS A 324 -14.86 10.73 44.20
N MET A 325 -14.91 9.41 43.97
CA MET A 325 -15.45 8.45 44.94
C MET A 325 -14.62 8.45 46.24
N GLU A 326 -13.31 8.60 46.14
CA GLU A 326 -12.42 8.68 47.29
C GLU A 326 -12.69 9.96 48.11
N GLN A 327 -12.85 11.11 47.46
CA GLN A 327 -13.26 12.36 48.13
C GLN A 327 -14.65 12.25 48.79
N GLU A 328 -15.63 11.64 48.12
CA GLU A 328 -16.97 11.43 48.67
C GLU A 328 -16.96 10.47 49.87
N SER A 329 -16.09 9.47 49.87
CA SER A 329 -15.91 8.53 50.99
C SER A 329 -15.26 9.19 52.22
N GLN A 330 -14.37 10.18 52.01
CA GLN A 330 -13.70 10.90 53.08
C GLN A 330 -14.55 12.06 53.66
N GLY A 331 -15.51 12.59 52.90
CA GLY A 331 -16.42 13.67 53.33
C GLY A 331 -17.59 13.25 54.24
N GLY A 332 -17.87 11.94 54.38
CA GLY A 332 -19.05 11.42 55.10
C GLY A 332 -18.93 11.31 56.62
N ALA A 333 -17.76 11.59 57.22
CA ALA A 333 -17.51 11.31 58.63
C ALA A 333 -17.62 12.52 59.58
N SER A 334 -18.06 13.69 59.11
CA SER A 334 -18.20 14.87 59.98
C SER A 334 -19.60 15.47 59.93
N GLY A 335 -20.45 15.05 60.87
CA GLY A 335 -21.44 15.96 61.45
C GLY A 335 -22.90 15.50 61.49
N SER A 336 -23.35 15.30 62.72
CA SER A 336 -24.69 15.70 63.21
C SER A 336 -25.80 14.65 63.25
N SER A 337 -25.93 14.10 64.46
CA SER A 337 -27.20 13.76 65.12
C SER A 337 -28.34 14.72 64.74
N SER A 338 -29.31 14.27 63.93
CA SER A 338 -30.68 14.76 64.07
C SER A 338 -31.73 13.75 63.63
N LYS A 339 -32.49 13.34 64.65
CA LYS A 339 -33.67 12.48 64.65
C LYS A 339 -34.79 13.17 63.87
N ARG A 340 -35.13 12.73 62.65
CA ARG A 340 -36.48 12.94 62.06
C ARG A 340 -36.84 11.90 61.01
N ARG A 341 -37.99 11.27 61.27
CA ARG A 341 -38.78 10.42 60.38
C ARG A 341 -39.03 11.12 59.04
N MET A 342 -38.74 10.45 57.93
CA MET A 342 -39.47 10.43 56.65
C MET A 342 -38.82 9.28 55.83
N ALA A 343 -39.40 8.09 55.70
CA ALA A 343 -40.47 7.76 54.75
C ALA A 343 -40.22 8.32 53.34
N GLY A 344 -39.78 7.46 52.41
CA GLY A 344 -40.09 7.58 50.99
C GLY A 344 -38.92 7.80 50.03
N ARG A 345 -38.73 6.81 49.14
CA ARG A 345 -38.03 6.85 47.84
C ARG A 345 -36.50 6.87 47.82
N LYS A 346 -35.96 5.66 47.98
CA LYS A 346 -34.71 5.19 47.34
C LYS A 346 -34.73 5.50 45.83
N ARG A 347 -33.75 6.25 45.32
CA ARG A 347 -33.32 6.15 43.92
C ARG A 347 -32.17 5.13 43.87
N ARG A 348 -32.47 3.93 43.37
CA ARG A 348 -31.48 2.96 42.89
C ARG A 348 -31.30 3.23 41.40
N ALA A 349 -30.09 3.54 41.01
CA ALA A 349 -29.53 3.58 39.66
C ALA A 349 -28.09 4.00 39.95
N PHE A 350 -27.13 3.10 40.14
CA PHE A 350 -26.42 2.35 39.10
C PHE A 350 -25.70 1.16 39.76
N GLY A 351 -26.46 0.20 40.30
CA GLY A 351 -25.92 -0.97 41.02
C GLY A 351 -26.32 -2.30 40.41
N ASP A 352 -26.70 -2.33 39.12
CA ASP A 352 -27.29 -3.52 38.48
C ASP A 352 -26.33 -4.17 37.46
N ALA A 353 -25.05 -3.80 37.44
CA ALA A 353 -24.03 -4.50 36.64
C ALA A 353 -23.44 -5.74 37.34
N GLU A 354 -23.67 -5.90 38.65
CA GLU A 354 -23.19 -7.06 39.42
C GLU A 354 -24.10 -8.30 39.29
N ASP A 355 -25.31 -8.15 38.75
CA ASP A 355 -26.29 -9.23 38.57
C ASP A 355 -26.27 -9.83 37.14
N VAL A 356 -25.15 -9.72 36.41
CA VAL A 356 -24.94 -10.62 35.26
C VAL A 356 -24.74 -12.01 35.82
N ASP A 357 -25.74 -12.87 35.59
CA ASP A 357 -25.73 -14.24 36.06
C ASP A 357 -24.41 -14.94 35.67
N PRO A 358 -23.84 -15.79 36.55
CA PRO A 358 -22.59 -16.50 36.28
C PRO A 358 -22.56 -17.24 34.94
N GLU A 359 -23.70 -17.76 34.44
CA GLU A 359 -23.77 -18.43 33.13
C GLU A 359 -23.58 -17.43 31.99
N THR A 360 -24.23 -16.27 32.06
CA THR A 360 -24.07 -15.17 31.09
C THR A 360 -22.64 -14.64 31.09
N ARG A 361 -22.05 -14.49 32.28
CA ARG A 361 -20.64 -14.07 32.42
C ARG A 361 -19.73 -15.11 31.78
N LYS A 362 -19.93 -16.39 32.08
CA LYS A 362 -19.16 -17.50 31.48
C LYS A 362 -19.30 -17.51 29.96
N ALA A 363 -20.52 -17.38 29.42
CA ALA A 363 -20.76 -17.31 27.97
C ALA A 363 -20.03 -16.14 27.30
N MET A 364 -19.91 -15.00 28.01
CA MET A 364 -19.16 -13.84 27.51
C MET A 364 -17.65 -14.10 27.46
N TRP A 365 -17.08 -14.74 28.49
CA TRP A 365 -15.67 -15.17 28.48
C TRP A 365 -15.41 -16.23 27.41
N ASP A 366 -16.28 -17.22 27.29
CA ASP A 366 -16.21 -18.28 26.26
C ASP A 366 -16.27 -17.67 24.85
N TRP A 367 -17.07 -16.62 24.65
CA TRP A 367 -17.13 -15.87 23.39
C TRP A 367 -15.85 -15.06 23.13
N GLU A 368 -15.33 -14.35 24.13
CA GLU A 368 -14.09 -13.58 23.99
C GLU A 368 -12.90 -14.48 23.63
N ASP A 369 -12.79 -15.63 24.30
CA ASP A 369 -11.73 -16.60 24.01
C ASP A 369 -11.89 -17.20 22.61
N ARG A 370 -13.12 -17.53 22.18
CA ARG A 370 -13.40 -17.94 20.80
C ARG A 370 -13.01 -16.87 19.79
N VAL A 371 -13.35 -15.60 20.01
CA VAL A 371 -12.95 -14.49 19.12
C VAL A 371 -11.42 -14.39 19.02
N LYS A 372 -10.71 -14.53 20.15
CA LYS A 372 -9.23 -14.52 20.16
C LYS A 372 -8.65 -15.72 19.43
N ASP A 373 -9.25 -16.91 19.56
CA ASP A 373 -8.82 -18.12 18.85
C ASP A 373 -9.03 -17.97 17.34
N VAL A 374 -10.21 -17.51 16.90
CA VAL A 374 -10.51 -17.23 15.49
C VAL A 374 -9.55 -16.17 14.93
N ALA A 375 -9.30 -15.09 15.66
CA ALA A 375 -8.35 -14.06 15.24
C ALA A 375 -6.94 -14.64 15.09
N ARG A 376 -6.45 -15.42 16.05
CA ARG A 376 -5.14 -16.09 15.98
C ARG A 376 -5.06 -17.04 14.78
N PHE A 377 -6.10 -17.81 14.53
CA PHE A 377 -6.19 -18.68 13.36
C PHE A 377 -6.10 -17.88 12.05
N LEU A 378 -6.91 -16.83 11.90
CA LEU A 378 -6.93 -15.99 10.69
C LEU A 378 -5.62 -15.24 10.45
N TYR A 379 -4.95 -14.77 11.51
CA TYR A 379 -3.59 -14.21 11.39
C TYR A 379 -2.55 -15.24 10.94
N GLY A 380 -2.79 -16.52 11.25
CA GLY A 380 -1.93 -17.63 10.87
C GLY A 380 -2.20 -18.21 9.49
N VAL A 381 -3.28 -17.84 8.82
CA VAL A 381 -3.70 -18.35 7.51
C VAL A 381 -3.54 -17.27 6.45
N HIS A 382 -2.93 -17.62 5.32
CA HIS A 382 -2.78 -16.71 4.19
C HIS A 382 -3.66 -17.17 3.01
N PRO A 383 -4.90 -16.68 2.89
CA PRO A 383 -5.79 -17.08 1.81
C PRO A 383 -5.35 -16.45 0.48
N VAL A 384 -5.17 -17.29 -0.54
CA VAL A 384 -4.84 -16.90 -1.92
C VAL A 384 -5.96 -17.37 -2.83
N ILE A 385 -6.37 -16.53 -3.77
CA ILE A 385 -7.46 -16.88 -4.72
C ILE A 385 -6.83 -17.11 -6.08
N VAL A 386 -7.20 -18.22 -6.73
CA VAL A 386 -6.80 -18.47 -8.12
C VAL A 386 -7.36 -17.37 -9.02
N PRO A 387 -6.55 -16.80 -9.94
CA PRO A 387 -7.02 -15.83 -10.92
C PRO A 387 -8.23 -16.35 -11.71
N ASP A 388 -9.05 -15.44 -12.22
CA ASP A 388 -10.21 -15.74 -13.08
C ASP A 388 -11.35 -16.54 -12.43
N THR A 389 -11.33 -16.70 -11.10
CA THR A 389 -12.48 -17.23 -10.35
C THR A 389 -13.42 -16.09 -9.93
N PRO A 390 -14.75 -16.33 -9.85
CA PRO A 390 -15.70 -15.32 -9.36
C PRO A 390 -15.60 -15.05 -7.85
N LEU A 391 -14.64 -15.65 -7.16
CA LEU A 391 -14.48 -15.57 -5.72
C LEU A 391 -13.70 -14.33 -5.32
N THR A 392 -14.23 -13.57 -4.37
CA THR A 392 -13.54 -12.41 -3.80
C THR A 392 -12.88 -12.76 -2.47
N LEU A 393 -11.82 -12.03 -2.09
CA LEU A 393 -11.16 -12.21 -0.79
C LEU A 393 -12.10 -12.00 0.38
N GLY A 394 -13.02 -11.06 0.28
CA GLY A 394 -14.06 -10.85 1.29
C GLY A 394 -14.95 -12.08 1.50
N GLN A 395 -15.34 -12.77 0.42
CA GLN A 395 -16.13 -14.01 0.52
C GLN A 395 -15.35 -15.16 1.14
N VAL A 396 -14.06 -15.30 0.81
CA VAL A 396 -13.18 -16.31 1.43
C VAL A 396 -13.03 -16.05 2.92
N LEU A 397 -12.71 -14.80 3.30
CA LEU A 397 -12.54 -14.42 4.70
C LEU A 397 -13.84 -14.60 5.50
N ALA A 398 -14.99 -14.24 4.93
CA ALA A 398 -16.29 -14.46 5.57
C ALA A 398 -16.53 -15.95 5.87
N ARG A 399 -16.29 -16.84 4.89
CA ARG A 399 -16.45 -18.29 5.08
C ARG A 399 -15.48 -18.85 6.11
N LEU A 400 -14.22 -18.40 6.10
CA LEU A 400 -13.24 -18.81 7.11
C LEU A 400 -13.70 -18.39 8.51
N VAL A 401 -14.14 -17.15 8.68
CA VAL A 401 -14.66 -16.64 9.97
C VAL A 401 -15.87 -17.47 10.42
N GLU A 402 -16.89 -17.63 9.57
CA GLU A 402 -18.11 -18.37 9.88
C GLU A 402 -17.77 -19.81 10.32
N THR A 403 -16.91 -20.49 9.57
CA THR A 403 -16.48 -21.86 9.86
C THR A 403 -15.71 -21.95 11.18
N SER A 404 -14.82 -21.00 11.46
CA SER A 404 -14.00 -21.01 12.68
C SER A 404 -14.80 -20.76 13.96
N PHE A 405 -16.02 -20.22 13.89
CA PHE A 405 -16.90 -20.09 15.06
C PHE A 405 -17.63 -21.39 15.43
N GLU A 406 -17.69 -22.35 14.51
CA GLU A 406 -18.28 -23.67 14.76
C GLU A 406 -17.22 -24.63 15.30
N GLU A 407 -17.59 -25.42 16.32
CA GLU A 407 -16.62 -26.21 17.10
C GLU A 407 -15.95 -27.32 16.29
N VAL A 408 -16.75 -28.13 15.57
CA VAL A 408 -16.23 -29.23 14.73
C VAL A 408 -15.62 -28.68 13.42
N PRO A 409 -16.30 -27.81 12.66
CA PRO A 409 -15.75 -27.24 11.43
C PRO A 409 -14.49 -26.41 11.62
N GLY A 410 -14.43 -25.60 12.68
CA GLY A 410 -13.24 -24.82 13.03
C GLY A 410 -12.05 -25.72 13.31
N TRP A 411 -12.25 -26.81 14.05
CA TRP A 411 -11.19 -27.77 14.36
C TRP A 411 -10.71 -28.53 13.11
N ASN A 412 -11.64 -28.97 12.25
CA ASN A 412 -11.31 -29.62 10.98
C ASN A 412 -10.50 -28.70 10.06
N LEU A 413 -10.87 -27.43 10.00
CA LEU A 413 -10.18 -26.41 9.22
C LEU A 413 -8.77 -26.12 9.78
N GLU A 414 -8.62 -26.02 11.10
CA GLU A 414 -7.30 -25.85 11.74
C GLU A 414 -6.38 -27.05 11.47
N LEU A 415 -6.93 -28.26 11.60
CA LEU A 415 -6.20 -29.50 11.34
C LEU A 415 -5.73 -29.57 9.88
N PHE A 416 -6.60 -29.22 8.93
CA PHE A 416 -6.27 -29.12 7.52
C PHE A 416 -5.11 -28.15 7.27
N VAL A 417 -5.18 -26.92 7.79
CA VAL A 417 -4.10 -25.92 7.60
C VAL A 417 -2.76 -26.42 8.15
N ARG A 418 -2.79 -27.18 9.24
CA ARG A 418 -1.58 -27.65 9.93
C ARG A 418 -0.98 -28.91 9.30
N GLU A 419 -1.81 -29.86 8.91
CA GLU A 419 -1.41 -31.24 8.64
C GLU A 419 -1.53 -31.66 7.17
N ASP A 420 -2.35 -31.00 6.36
CA ASP A 420 -2.52 -31.37 4.94
C ASP A 420 -1.20 -31.21 4.16
N PRO A 421 -0.77 -32.21 3.38
CA PRO A 421 0.44 -32.11 2.56
C PRO A 421 0.37 -31.06 1.43
N GLY A 422 -0.82 -30.61 1.02
CA GLY A 422 -1.02 -29.56 0.02
C GLY A 422 -1.02 -30.03 -1.44
N ASP A 423 -1.18 -31.34 -1.65
CA ASP A 423 -1.15 -31.96 -2.98
C ASP A 423 -2.54 -32.08 -3.62
N GLU A 424 -3.60 -32.00 -2.83
CA GLU A 424 -4.97 -32.32 -3.24
C GLU A 424 -5.92 -31.15 -3.06
N TRP A 425 -6.92 -31.07 -3.94
CA TRP A 425 -8.03 -30.13 -3.80
C TRP A 425 -9.14 -30.78 -3.00
N TYR A 426 -9.78 -30.00 -2.14
CA TYR A 426 -10.91 -30.45 -1.34
C TYR A 426 -12.11 -29.53 -1.60
N CYS A 427 -13.32 -30.10 -1.60
CA CYS A 427 -14.54 -29.31 -1.46
C CYS A 427 -14.54 -28.64 -0.07
N PHE A 428 -14.65 -27.32 0.00
CA PHE A 428 -14.57 -26.59 1.28
C PHE A 428 -15.66 -27.06 2.26
N GLU A 429 -16.89 -27.25 1.79
CA GLU A 429 -18.02 -27.67 2.66
C GLU A 429 -17.82 -29.10 3.20
N GLN A 430 -17.33 -30.01 2.36
CA GLN A 430 -17.03 -31.38 2.79
C GLN A 430 -15.83 -31.41 3.75
N LEU A 431 -14.79 -30.64 3.44
CA LEU A 431 -13.60 -30.50 4.27
C LEU A 431 -13.95 -30.07 5.69
N VAL A 432 -14.78 -29.03 5.84
CA VAL A 432 -15.10 -28.51 7.17
C VAL A 432 -16.09 -29.41 7.91
N ARG A 433 -16.98 -30.11 7.19
CA ARG A 433 -17.92 -31.07 7.79
C ARG A 433 -17.23 -32.35 8.27
N ASP A 434 -16.39 -32.95 7.42
CA ASP A 434 -15.90 -34.32 7.59
C ASP A 434 -14.41 -34.37 7.99
N GLY A 435 -13.64 -33.30 7.70
CA GLY A 435 -12.20 -33.21 7.96
C GLY A 435 -11.35 -33.86 6.86
N HIS A 436 -10.17 -33.29 6.55
CA HIS A 436 -9.36 -33.73 5.41
C HIS A 436 -8.90 -35.20 5.46
N GLN A 437 -8.82 -35.81 6.65
CA GLN A 437 -8.41 -37.20 6.82
C GLN A 437 -9.51 -38.22 6.46
N TYR A 438 -10.76 -37.78 6.37
CA TYR A 438 -11.93 -38.64 6.14
C TYR A 438 -12.65 -38.35 4.83
N VAL A 439 -12.22 -37.31 4.12
CA VAL A 439 -12.72 -37.01 2.78
C VAL A 439 -11.95 -37.88 1.80
N GLU A 440 -12.51 -39.03 1.42
CA GLU A 440 -12.19 -39.61 0.11
C GLU A 440 -12.63 -38.55 -0.90
N ALA A 441 -11.68 -37.88 -1.56
CA ALA A 441 -11.97 -36.76 -2.44
C ALA A 441 -13.00 -37.18 -3.49
N GLU A 442 -14.27 -36.78 -3.30
CA GLU A 442 -15.34 -36.99 -4.29
C GLU A 442 -15.21 -35.99 -5.45
N LEU A 443 -13.99 -35.54 -5.73
CA LEU A 443 -13.67 -34.78 -6.92
C LEU A 443 -13.51 -35.78 -8.07
N ALA A 444 -14.26 -35.56 -9.14
CA ALA A 444 -14.05 -36.28 -10.39
C ALA A 444 -12.70 -35.89 -11.02
N ASP A 445 -12.25 -36.67 -12.01
CA ASP A 445 -10.95 -36.45 -12.69
C ASP A 445 -10.86 -35.07 -13.38
N ASP A 446 -12.00 -34.46 -13.70
CA ASP A 446 -12.12 -33.09 -14.24
C ASP A 446 -12.04 -32.00 -13.15
N GLY A 447 -11.95 -32.41 -11.87
CA GLY A 447 -11.94 -31.54 -10.72
C GLY A 447 -13.32 -31.06 -10.29
N GLU A 448 -14.43 -31.56 -10.84
CA GLU A 448 -15.77 -31.23 -10.37
C GLU A 448 -16.11 -31.98 -9.07
N CYS A 449 -16.77 -31.29 -8.13
CA CYS A 449 -17.26 -31.90 -6.90
C CYS A 449 -18.59 -32.62 -7.18
N ARG A 450 -18.65 -33.94 -6.94
CA ARG A 450 -19.89 -34.71 -7.19
C ARG A 450 -21.10 -34.17 -6.43
N MET A 451 -20.93 -33.79 -5.16
CA MET A 451 -22.01 -33.24 -4.35
C MET A 451 -22.65 -32.00 -5.00
N HIS A 452 -21.83 -31.07 -5.49
CA HIS A 452 -22.33 -29.82 -6.08
C HIS A 452 -22.70 -29.95 -7.55
N ALA A 453 -22.11 -30.93 -8.27
CA ALA A 453 -22.44 -31.23 -9.66
C ALA A 453 -23.90 -31.74 -9.79
N GLU A 454 -24.37 -32.58 -8.86
CA GLU A 454 -25.76 -33.04 -8.84
C GLU A 454 -26.76 -31.89 -8.60
N GLU A 455 -26.35 -30.86 -7.85
CA GLU A 455 -27.18 -29.70 -7.52
C GLU A 455 -27.07 -28.56 -8.54
N GLY A 456 -26.14 -28.65 -9.50
CA GLY A 456 -25.83 -27.57 -10.45
C GLY A 456 -25.30 -26.30 -9.79
N GLN A 457 -24.67 -26.43 -8.62
CA GLN A 457 -24.12 -25.30 -7.86
C GLN A 457 -22.60 -25.17 -8.05
N PRO A 458 -22.04 -23.96 -8.00
CA PRO A 458 -20.58 -23.77 -7.99
C PRO A 458 -19.97 -24.30 -6.69
N CYS A 459 -18.96 -25.15 -6.81
CA CYS A 459 -18.20 -25.68 -5.68
C CYS A 459 -17.02 -24.77 -5.34
N VAL A 460 -16.91 -24.33 -4.08
CA VAL A 460 -15.69 -23.71 -3.59
C VAL A 460 -14.71 -24.80 -3.17
N GLN A 461 -13.55 -24.80 -3.80
CA GLN A 461 -12.48 -25.73 -3.53
C GLN A 461 -11.32 -25.03 -2.85
N VAL A 462 -10.65 -25.78 -2.00
CA VAL A 462 -9.52 -25.32 -1.19
C VAL A 462 -8.40 -26.34 -1.23
N ARG A 463 -7.16 -25.87 -1.25
CA ARG A 463 -5.98 -26.70 -1.00
C ARG A 463 -4.94 -25.92 -0.22
N ARG A 464 -4.06 -26.61 0.50
CA ARG A 464 -2.87 -25.97 1.06
C ARG A 464 -1.84 -25.74 -0.05
N ALA A 465 -1.15 -24.60 -0.04
CA ALA A 465 -0.05 -24.37 -0.97
C ALA A 465 1.15 -25.26 -0.58
N LYS A 466 1.85 -25.76 -1.59
CA LYS A 466 3.09 -26.51 -1.36
C LYS A 466 4.22 -25.59 -0.89
N PRO A 467 5.23 -26.11 -0.18
CA PRO A 467 6.36 -25.30 0.29
C PRO A 467 7.13 -24.57 -0.81
N ASP A 468 7.07 -25.03 -2.06
CA ASP A 468 7.68 -24.42 -3.24
C ASP A 468 6.78 -23.38 -3.93
N GLU A 469 5.48 -23.38 -3.66
CA GLU A 469 4.51 -22.42 -4.23
C GLU A 469 4.37 -21.14 -3.41
N SER A 470 4.71 -21.18 -2.12
CA SER A 470 4.65 -20.01 -1.24
C SER A 470 5.73 -20.04 -0.17
N SER A 471 6.39 -18.90 0.03
CA SER A 471 7.32 -18.69 1.15
C SER A 471 6.60 -18.50 2.49
N VAL A 472 5.29 -18.24 2.46
CA VAL A 472 4.46 -18.04 3.65
C VAL A 472 3.86 -19.37 4.09
N ARG A 473 4.26 -19.83 5.28
CA ARG A 473 3.66 -21.01 5.91
C ARG A 473 2.15 -20.81 6.05
N ASN A 474 1.38 -21.89 5.86
CA ASN A 474 -0.09 -21.90 5.96
C ASN A 474 -0.79 -21.05 4.89
N THR A 475 -0.19 -20.96 3.69
CA THR A 475 -0.90 -20.43 2.54
C THR A 475 -1.98 -21.43 2.10
N VAL A 476 -3.21 -20.94 1.95
CA VAL A 476 -4.37 -21.75 1.57
C VAL A 476 -4.96 -21.16 0.29
N ILE A 477 -5.01 -21.97 -0.77
CA ILE A 477 -5.41 -21.55 -2.10
C ILE A 477 -6.88 -21.93 -2.31
N PHE A 478 -7.69 -20.97 -2.75
CA PHE A 478 -9.11 -21.12 -3.03
C PHE A 478 -9.41 -20.96 -4.51
N ARG A 479 -10.36 -21.75 -5.02
CA ARG A 479 -10.95 -21.59 -6.36
C ARG A 479 -12.43 -21.94 -6.35
N VAL A 480 -13.12 -21.61 -7.44
CA VAL A 480 -14.50 -22.05 -7.69
C VAL A 480 -14.49 -22.94 -8.93
N VAL A 481 -15.18 -24.08 -8.87
CA VAL A 481 -15.35 -25.02 -9.98
C VAL A 481 -16.84 -25.29 -10.18
N GLY A 482 -17.30 -25.32 -11.44
CA GLY A 482 -18.71 -25.46 -11.81
C GLY A 482 -19.45 -24.12 -11.86
N GLY A 483 -20.41 -23.98 -12.78
CA GLY A 483 -21.25 -22.77 -12.91
C GLY A 483 -21.27 -22.05 -14.27
N SER A 484 -20.89 -22.71 -15.38
CA SER A 484 -21.09 -22.18 -16.74
C SER A 484 -22.53 -22.31 -17.22
#